data_AF-A0A928XIU7-F1
#
_entry.id   AF-A0A928XIU7-F1
#
_cell.length_a   1.000
_cell.length_b   1.000
_cell.length_c   1.000
_cell.angle_alpha   90.00
_cell.angle_beta   90.00
_cell.angle_gamma   90.00
#
_symmetry.space_group_name_H-M   'P 1'
#
loop_
_entity.id
_entity.type
_entity.pdbx_description
1 polymer ?
#
loop_
_entity_poly.entity_id
_entity_poly.type
_entity_poly.pdbx_seq_one_letter_code
_entity_poly.pdbx_strand_id
1 'polypeptide(L)'
;MLKLYANEFSEIPIVLSKRADLRGAMIKLVETESVAGKVTEGGNRLDLFRSVLKPLIIGELTLTNAYQRTMLHLTRENSIHAGNNKVFATGWAERLVRTQYSRFYNQAVMEELLAKGQTECFVPHSSEENVGSKCSLYLAGKAHNLKALYNLLISSYAKGSWDSSPKIPDHPHCTHVVTPVL
;
A
#
# COMPACT_ATOMS: atom_id res chain seq x y z
N MET A 1 7.51 -10.03 22.63
CA MET A 1 7.31 -10.99 21.51
C MET A 1 7.69 -10.28 20.22
N LEU A 2 8.56 -10.86 19.38
CA LEU A 2 8.99 -10.24 18.13
C LEU A 2 7.86 -10.37 17.10
N LYS A 3 7.29 -9.26 16.62
CA LYS A 3 6.28 -9.28 15.54
C LYS A 3 7.00 -9.48 14.20
N LEU A 4 6.82 -10.64 13.58
CA LEU A 4 7.40 -10.98 12.26
C LEU A 4 6.64 -10.34 11.09
N TYR A 5 5.36 -10.03 11.31
CA TYR A 5 4.48 -9.33 10.37
C TYR A 5 3.73 -8.24 11.15
N ALA A 6 3.25 -7.22 10.42
CA ALA A 6 2.43 -6.17 10.97
C ALA A 6 1.03 -6.74 11.20
N ASN A 7 0.37 -6.36 12.29
CA ASN A 7 -1.06 -6.64 12.45
C ASN A 7 -1.93 -5.45 12.05
N GLU A 8 -1.32 -4.29 11.81
CA GLU A 8 -1.99 -3.11 11.31
C GLU A 8 -1.00 -2.15 10.65
N PHE A 9 -1.51 -1.17 9.90
CA PHE A 9 -0.74 -0.26 9.08
C PHE A 9 0.35 0.50 9.86
N SER A 10 0.05 0.94 11.08
CA SER A 10 0.99 1.70 11.93
C SER A 10 2.23 0.88 12.32
N GLU A 11 2.16 -0.45 12.27
CA GLU A 11 3.25 -1.35 12.64
C GLU A 11 4.22 -1.65 11.48
N ILE A 12 3.83 -1.36 10.23
CA ILE A 12 4.63 -1.64 9.03
C ILE A 12 6.08 -1.12 9.18
N PRO A 13 6.35 0.14 9.60
CA PRO A 13 7.72 0.62 9.73
C PRO A 13 8.58 -0.19 10.70
N ILE A 14 7.99 -0.62 11.83
CA ILE A 14 8.70 -1.41 12.85
C ILE A 14 9.00 -2.82 12.33
N VAL A 15 8.13 -3.39 11.49
CA VAL A 15 8.36 -4.70 10.89
C VAL A 15 9.43 -4.61 9.82
N LEU A 16 9.40 -3.60 8.94
CA LEU A 16 10.41 -3.41 7.90
C LEU A 16 11.82 -3.12 8.46
N SER A 17 11.93 -2.54 9.65
CA SER A 17 13.23 -2.37 10.31
C SER A 17 13.85 -3.69 10.80
N LYS A 18 13.02 -4.72 11.00
CA LYS A 18 13.43 -6.05 11.50
C LYS A 18 13.48 -7.12 10.40
N ARG A 19 12.71 -6.96 9.33
CA ARG A 19 12.58 -7.90 8.21
C ARG A 19 13.25 -7.32 6.96
N ALA A 20 14.57 -7.45 6.88
CA ALA A 20 15.36 -6.96 5.74
C ALA A 20 14.95 -7.61 4.41
N ASP A 21 14.52 -8.87 4.46
CA ASP A 21 13.96 -9.63 3.34
C ASP A 21 12.66 -8.99 2.82
N LEU A 22 11.70 -8.71 3.71
CA LEU A 22 10.44 -8.08 3.34
C LEU A 22 10.63 -6.65 2.86
N ARG A 23 11.55 -5.90 3.49
CA ARG A 23 11.98 -4.57 3.04
C ARG A 23 12.57 -4.61 1.64
N GLY A 24 13.44 -5.58 1.35
CA GLY A 24 14.02 -5.79 0.02
C GLY A 24 12.96 -6.11 -1.03
N ALA A 25 12.01 -7.00 -0.71
CA ALA A 25 10.89 -7.32 -1.58
C ALA A 25 10.03 -6.07 -1.89
N MET A 26 9.73 -5.26 -0.87
CA MET A 26 8.94 -4.04 -1.03
C MET A 26 9.66 -2.99 -1.90
N ILE A 27 10.98 -2.84 -1.77
CA ILE A 27 11.79 -1.97 -2.65
C ILE A 27 11.74 -2.45 -4.09
N LYS A 28 11.89 -3.76 -4.32
CA LYS A 28 11.80 -4.35 -5.66
C LYS A 28 10.44 -4.04 -6.29
N LEU A 29 9.35 -4.21 -5.54
CA LEU A 29 8.01 -3.89 -6.02
C LEU A 29 7.86 -2.41 -6.39
N VAL A 30 8.39 -1.49 -5.58
CA VAL A 30 8.36 -0.05 -5.91
C VAL A 30 9.07 0.25 -7.23
N GLU A 31 10.14 -0.48 -7.53
CA GLU A 31 10.93 -0.31 -8.76
C GLU A 31 10.25 -0.91 -9.99
N THR A 32 9.63 -2.09 -9.85
CA THR A 32 9.13 -2.86 -10.99
C THR A 32 7.65 -2.67 -11.26
N GLU A 33 6.84 -2.46 -10.23
CA GLU A 33 5.38 -2.42 -10.37
C GLU A 33 4.89 -1.09 -10.91
N SER A 34 3.78 -1.16 -11.65
CA SER A 34 3.00 0.01 -12.02
C SER A 34 2.27 0.59 -10.80
N VAL A 35 2.11 1.91 -10.81
CA VAL A 35 1.27 2.64 -9.85
C VAL A 35 0.15 3.30 -10.63
N ALA A 36 -1.08 2.77 -10.49
CA ALA A 36 -2.25 3.40 -11.07
C ALA A 36 -2.56 4.71 -10.35
N GLY A 37 -2.62 5.82 -11.09
CA GLY A 37 -2.98 7.12 -10.54
C GLY A 37 -2.60 8.28 -11.45
N LYS A 38 -3.58 9.14 -11.77
CA LYS A 38 -3.37 10.32 -12.62
C LYS A 38 -2.29 11.27 -12.10
N VAL A 39 -2.10 11.34 -10.78
CA VAL A 39 -1.07 12.17 -10.15
C VAL A 39 0.36 11.77 -10.52
N THR A 40 0.59 10.51 -10.91
CA THR A 40 1.90 9.97 -11.32
C THR A 40 2.08 9.88 -12.83
N GLU A 41 1.08 10.25 -13.63
CA GLU A 41 1.13 10.17 -15.10
C GLU A 41 1.86 11.37 -15.73
N GLY A 42 2.67 11.09 -16.76
CA GLY A 42 3.40 12.09 -17.55
C GLY A 42 4.81 12.38 -17.04
N GLY A 43 5.74 12.59 -17.98
CA GLY A 43 7.15 12.89 -17.67
C GLY A 43 7.81 11.85 -16.77
N ASN A 44 8.60 12.31 -15.80
CA ASN A 44 9.30 11.50 -14.80
C ASN A 44 8.55 11.40 -13.45
N ARG A 45 7.24 11.68 -13.43
CA ARG A 45 6.47 11.80 -12.18
C ARG A 45 6.40 10.50 -11.37
N LEU A 46 6.28 9.36 -12.04
CA LEU A 46 6.32 8.07 -11.36
C LEU A 46 7.68 7.83 -10.69
N ASP A 47 8.79 8.17 -11.35
CA ASP A 47 10.13 8.00 -10.79
C ASP A 47 10.39 8.94 -9.62
N LEU A 48 9.88 10.17 -9.68
CA LEU A 48 9.87 11.11 -8.57
C LEU A 48 9.05 10.58 -7.39
N PHE A 49 7.93 9.90 -7.64
CA PHE A 49 7.16 9.27 -6.56
C PHE A 49 7.92 8.08 -5.94
N ARG A 50 8.55 7.25 -6.77
CA ARG A 50 9.39 6.13 -6.32
C ARG A 50 10.56 6.61 -5.46
N SER A 51 11.18 7.75 -5.80
CA SER A 51 12.26 8.33 -5.00
C SER A 51 11.82 8.81 -3.61
N VAL A 52 10.51 9.00 -3.39
CA VAL A 52 9.94 9.27 -2.06
C VAL A 52 9.63 7.97 -1.30
N LEU A 53 9.07 6.96 -1.98
CA LEU A 53 8.71 5.68 -1.35
C LEU A 53 9.93 4.92 -0.84
N LYS A 54 11.06 4.92 -1.56
CA LYS A 54 12.26 4.18 -1.14
C LYS A 54 12.79 4.64 0.24
N PRO A 55 13.07 5.94 0.49
CA PRO A 55 13.43 6.44 1.82
C PRO A 55 12.41 6.12 2.91
N LEU A 56 11.12 6.14 2.60
CA LEU A 56 10.05 5.76 3.54
C LEU A 56 10.15 4.29 3.94
N ILE A 57 10.40 3.40 2.98
CA ILE A 57 10.49 1.95 3.20
C ILE A 57 11.73 1.58 4.03
N ILE A 58 12.84 2.28 3.83
CA ILE A 58 14.08 2.05 4.60
C ILE A 58 14.11 2.78 5.95
N GLY A 59 13.08 3.57 6.26
CA GLY A 59 12.94 4.26 7.55
C GLY A 59 13.69 5.60 7.64
N GLU A 60 14.25 6.10 6.54
CA GLU A 60 14.88 7.43 6.47
C GLU A 60 13.85 8.56 6.38
N LEU A 61 12.59 8.23 6.06
CA LEU A 61 11.51 9.19 5.93
C LEU A 61 10.31 8.75 6.76
N THR A 62 9.70 9.70 7.49
CA THR A 62 8.41 9.47 8.14
C THR A 62 7.28 9.59 7.12
N LEU A 63 6.10 9.05 7.43
CA LEU A 63 4.91 9.20 6.59
C LEU A 63 4.57 10.67 6.31
N THR A 64 4.56 11.52 7.34
CA THR A 64 4.30 12.96 7.20
C THR A 64 5.28 13.63 6.24
N ASN A 65 6.57 13.34 6.38
CA ASN A 65 7.60 13.89 5.50
C ASN A 65 7.46 13.34 4.07
N ALA A 66 7.04 12.08 3.91
CA ALA A 66 6.74 11.50 2.60
C ALA A 66 5.58 12.21 1.90
N TYR A 67 4.53 12.60 2.62
CA TYR A 67 3.42 13.36 2.05
C TYR A 67 3.89 14.72 1.54
N GLN A 68 4.68 15.44 2.36
CA GLN A 68 5.25 16.74 1.99
C GLN A 68 6.16 16.64 0.77
N ARG A 69 7.10 15.69 0.76
CA ARG A 69 7.99 15.47 -0.39
C ARG A 69 7.22 15.10 -1.66
N THR A 70 6.17 14.28 -1.53
CA THR A 70 5.30 13.95 -2.66
C THR A 70 4.63 15.19 -3.23
N MET A 71 4.11 16.10 -2.38
CA MET A 71 3.52 17.36 -2.85
C MET A 71 4.54 18.26 -3.55
N LEU A 72 5.76 18.33 -3.04
CA LEU A 72 6.84 19.13 -3.61
C LEU A 72 7.35 18.59 -4.96
N HIS A 73 7.42 17.27 -5.12
CA HIS A 73 7.92 16.66 -6.35
C HIS A 73 6.84 16.50 -7.42
N LEU A 74 5.59 16.25 -7.02
CA LEU A 74 4.48 16.00 -7.94
C LEU A 74 3.55 17.22 -8.01
N THR A 75 4.12 18.39 -8.24
CA THR A 75 3.38 19.65 -8.31
C THR A 75 2.27 19.61 -9.35
N ARG A 76 1.20 20.37 -9.10
CA ARG A 76 0.01 20.41 -9.97
C ARG A 76 0.33 21.05 -11.31
N GLU A 77 1.13 22.11 -11.27
CA GLU A 77 1.50 22.98 -12.38
C GLU A 77 2.23 22.20 -13.48
N ASN A 78 3.02 21.20 -13.09
CA ASN A 78 3.81 20.37 -14.01
C ASN A 78 3.08 19.08 -14.43
N SER A 79 1.79 18.95 -14.14
CA SER A 79 0.99 17.77 -14.50
C SER A 79 0.20 18.01 -15.78
N ILE A 80 0.14 16.99 -16.65
CA ILE A 80 -0.81 16.96 -17.78
C ILE A 80 -2.28 17.02 -17.31
N HIS A 81 -2.53 16.78 -16.03
CA HIS A 81 -3.85 16.83 -15.39
C HIS A 81 -4.07 18.11 -14.56
N ALA A 82 -3.26 19.16 -14.75
CA ALA A 82 -3.32 20.41 -13.98
C ALA A 82 -4.73 21.04 -13.90
N GLY A 83 -5.54 20.91 -14.96
CA GLY A 83 -6.92 21.41 -15.00
C GLY A 83 -7.94 20.57 -14.21
N ASN A 84 -7.58 19.39 -13.72
CA ASN A 84 -8.52 18.45 -13.09
C ASN A 84 -8.45 18.51 -11.56
N ASN A 85 -9.40 19.23 -10.94
CA ASN A 85 -9.49 19.36 -9.48
C ASN A 85 -9.67 18.03 -8.73
N LYS A 86 -10.18 16.98 -9.39
CA LYS A 86 -10.33 15.66 -8.75
C LYS A 86 -8.98 14.95 -8.56
N VAL A 87 -7.98 15.26 -9.39
CA VAL A 87 -6.65 14.64 -9.33
C VAL A 87 -5.84 15.21 -8.16
N PHE A 88 -5.91 16.53 -7.95
CA PHE A 88 -5.18 17.25 -6.91
C PHE A 88 -6.08 17.76 -5.78
N ALA A 89 -7.11 17.00 -5.41
CA ALA A 89 -8.00 17.34 -4.30
C ALA A 89 -7.23 17.33 -2.95
N THR A 90 -7.70 18.09 -1.95
CA THR A 90 -7.09 18.13 -0.61
C THR A 90 -6.79 16.73 -0.08
N GLY A 91 -5.56 16.53 0.43
CA GLY A 91 -5.09 15.23 0.94
C GLY A 91 -4.68 14.20 -0.13
N TRP A 92 -4.57 14.57 -1.41
CA TRP A 92 -4.20 13.62 -2.48
C TRP A 92 -2.85 12.93 -2.23
N ALA A 93 -1.85 13.67 -1.73
CA ALA A 93 -0.51 13.14 -1.51
C ALA A 93 -0.49 12.10 -0.38
N GLU A 94 -1.17 12.39 0.73
CA GLU A 94 -1.37 11.43 1.81
C GLU A 94 -2.06 10.17 1.27
N ARG A 95 -3.17 10.33 0.55
CA ARG A 95 -3.92 9.19 0.00
C ARG A 95 -3.04 8.33 -0.90
N LEU A 96 -2.25 8.95 -1.78
CA LEU A 96 -1.33 8.25 -2.68
C LEU A 96 -0.28 7.47 -1.90
N VAL A 97 0.46 8.13 -1.00
CA VAL A 97 1.55 7.51 -0.23
C VAL A 97 1.02 6.37 0.62
N ARG A 98 -0.04 6.60 1.41
CA ARG A 98 -0.60 5.57 2.30
C ARG A 98 -1.08 4.35 1.53
N THR A 99 -1.80 4.58 0.43
CA THR A 99 -2.33 3.50 -0.42
C THR A 99 -1.19 2.65 -0.98
N GLN A 100 -0.18 3.28 -1.59
CA GLN A 100 0.90 2.54 -2.24
C GLN A 100 1.84 1.89 -1.21
N TYR A 101 2.11 2.55 -0.08
CA TYR A 101 2.88 1.96 1.02
C TYR A 101 2.19 0.72 1.61
N SER A 102 0.89 0.81 1.91
CA SER A 102 0.11 -0.34 2.36
C SER A 102 0.03 -1.43 1.30
N ARG A 103 -0.27 -1.08 0.05
CA ARG A 103 -0.32 -2.03 -1.08
C ARG A 103 0.99 -2.79 -1.21
N PHE A 104 2.13 -2.13 -1.28
CA PHE A 104 3.41 -2.82 -1.50
C PHE A 104 3.81 -3.69 -0.32
N TYR A 105 3.48 -3.29 0.91
CA TYR A 105 3.68 -4.16 2.08
C TYR A 105 2.86 -5.45 1.96
N ASN A 106 1.55 -5.30 1.72
CA ASN A 106 0.63 -6.43 1.58
C ASN A 106 1.00 -7.33 0.40
N GLN A 107 1.37 -6.73 -0.73
CA GLN A 107 1.84 -7.46 -1.91
C GLN A 107 3.09 -8.29 -1.60
N ALA A 108 4.08 -7.70 -0.93
CA ALA A 108 5.31 -8.40 -0.56
C ALA A 108 5.04 -9.58 0.39
N VAL A 109 4.16 -9.41 1.37
CA VAL A 109 3.74 -10.50 2.27
C VAL A 109 3.02 -11.60 1.49
N MET A 110 2.06 -11.25 0.63
CA MET A 110 1.30 -12.22 -0.15
C MET A 110 2.20 -13.01 -1.13
N GLU A 111 3.16 -12.35 -1.78
CA GLU A 111 4.13 -13.01 -2.67
C GLU A 111 5.03 -13.98 -1.89
N GLU A 112 5.49 -13.60 -0.70
CA GLU A 112 6.25 -14.48 0.19
C GLU A 112 5.43 -15.71 0.59
N LEU A 113 4.17 -15.54 0.96
CA LEU A 113 3.28 -16.63 1.35
C LEU A 113 2.99 -17.58 0.18
N LEU A 114 2.69 -17.04 -1.01
CA LEU A 114 2.49 -17.83 -2.23
C LEU A 114 3.74 -18.63 -2.60
N ALA A 115 4.93 -18.01 -2.49
CA ALA A 115 6.20 -18.70 -2.74
C ALA A 115 6.47 -19.85 -1.75
N LYS A 116 5.92 -19.76 -0.54
CA LYS A 116 5.97 -20.82 0.48
C LYS A 116 4.88 -21.89 0.30
N GLY A 117 4.07 -21.82 -0.75
CA GLY A 117 2.99 -22.78 -1.03
C GLY A 117 1.74 -22.58 -0.16
N GLN A 118 1.63 -21.45 0.54
CA GLN A 118 0.43 -21.14 1.31
C GLN A 118 -0.74 -20.84 0.38
N THR A 119 -1.94 -21.26 0.77
CA THR A 119 -3.18 -21.04 0.01
C THR A 119 -4.12 -20.05 0.69
N GLU A 120 -3.89 -19.79 1.97
CA GLU A 120 -4.67 -18.88 2.79
C GLU A 120 -3.79 -17.83 3.45
N CYS A 121 -4.41 -16.71 3.77
CA CYS A 121 -3.83 -15.65 4.59
C CYS A 121 -4.86 -15.14 5.59
N PHE A 122 -4.42 -14.46 6.63
CA PHE A 122 -5.28 -13.87 7.64
C PHE A 122 -5.26 -12.34 7.55
N VAL A 123 -6.41 -11.71 7.80
CA VAL A 123 -6.52 -10.26 7.93
C VAL A 123 -6.90 -9.95 9.38
N PRO A 124 -5.96 -9.53 10.25
CA PRO A 124 -6.26 -9.19 11.63
C PRO A 124 -7.17 -7.95 11.75
N HIS A 125 -7.85 -7.85 12.89
CA HIS A 125 -8.45 -6.59 13.33
C HIS A 125 -7.34 -5.56 13.60
N SER A 126 -7.60 -4.31 13.26
CA SER A 126 -6.76 -3.17 13.65
C SER A 126 -7.39 -2.45 14.84
N SER A 127 -6.54 -1.92 15.73
CA SER A 127 -6.98 -1.11 16.87
C SER A 127 -7.64 0.21 16.45
N GLU A 128 -7.34 0.67 15.23
CA GLU A 128 -7.80 1.92 14.63
C GLU A 128 -8.79 1.67 13.47
N GLU A 129 -9.39 0.49 13.38
CA GLU A 129 -10.28 0.18 12.28
C GLU A 129 -11.62 0.93 12.37
N ASN A 130 -12.14 1.35 11.21
CA ASN A 130 -13.52 1.80 11.11
C ASN A 130 -14.44 0.57 10.97
N VAL A 131 -15.22 0.27 12.01
CA VAL A 131 -16.13 -0.88 12.08
C VAL A 131 -17.13 -0.97 10.91
N GLY A 132 -17.48 0.16 10.28
CA GLY A 132 -18.38 0.20 9.12
C GLY A 132 -17.67 0.06 7.76
N SER A 133 -16.34 -0.02 7.73
CA SER A 133 -15.59 -0.19 6.49
C SER A 133 -15.79 -1.59 5.91
N LYS A 134 -15.67 -1.72 4.58
CA LYS A 134 -15.73 -3.03 3.93
C LYS A 134 -14.66 -3.98 4.44
N CYS A 135 -13.46 -3.48 4.73
CA CYS A 135 -12.40 -4.30 5.33
C CYS A 135 -12.84 -4.87 6.67
N SER A 136 -13.37 -4.05 7.58
CA SER A 136 -13.80 -4.51 8.90
C SER A 136 -14.98 -5.48 8.83
N LEU A 137 -15.95 -5.23 7.95
CA LEU A 137 -17.15 -6.08 7.84
C LEU A 137 -16.86 -7.43 7.17
N TYR A 138 -16.07 -7.42 6.10
CA TYR A 138 -15.91 -8.59 5.23
C TYR A 138 -14.58 -9.32 5.40
N LEU A 139 -13.51 -8.62 5.77
CA LEU A 139 -12.15 -9.16 5.75
C LEU A 139 -11.55 -9.37 7.14
N ALA A 140 -11.69 -8.40 8.05
CA ALA A 140 -11.04 -8.44 9.35
C ALA A 140 -11.49 -9.64 10.20
N GLY A 141 -10.53 -10.21 10.94
CA GLY A 141 -10.73 -11.34 11.85
C GLY A 141 -10.89 -12.69 11.15
N LYS A 142 -10.62 -12.80 9.84
CA LYS A 142 -10.89 -14.00 9.05
C LYS A 142 -9.71 -14.44 8.19
N ALA A 143 -9.66 -15.74 7.91
CA ALA A 143 -8.80 -16.30 6.88
C ALA A 143 -9.46 -16.12 5.49
N HIS A 144 -8.64 -15.93 4.47
CA HIS A 144 -9.04 -15.69 3.09
C HIS A 144 -8.20 -16.50 2.13
N ASN A 145 -8.77 -16.83 0.98
CA ASN A 145 -8.01 -17.38 -0.13
C ASN A 145 -6.95 -16.35 -0.58
N LEU A 146 -5.68 -16.69 -0.39
CA LEU A 146 -4.55 -15.80 -0.61
C LEU A 146 -4.46 -15.35 -2.07
N LYS A 147 -4.62 -16.29 -3.01
CA LYS A 147 -4.53 -15.99 -4.44
C LYS A 147 -5.67 -15.08 -4.90
N ALA A 148 -6.89 -15.29 -4.41
CA ALA A 148 -8.02 -14.43 -4.72
C ALA A 148 -7.80 -13.00 -4.22
N LEU A 149 -7.38 -12.83 -2.96
CA LEU A 149 -7.12 -11.52 -2.39
C LEU A 149 -5.95 -10.79 -3.08
N TYR A 150 -4.88 -11.53 -3.41
CA TYR A 150 -3.76 -11.01 -4.20
C TYR A 150 -4.20 -10.52 -5.57
N ASN A 151 -5.02 -11.29 -6.29
CA ASN A 151 -5.52 -10.88 -7.60
C ASN A 151 -6.36 -9.59 -7.53
N LEU A 152 -7.17 -9.41 -6.49
CA LEU A 152 -7.93 -8.18 -6.27
C LEU A 152 -7.01 -6.98 -6.03
N LEU A 153 -5.97 -7.15 -5.20
CA LEU A 153 -4.96 -6.11 -4.96
C LEU A 153 -4.31 -5.66 -6.27
N ILE A 154 -3.79 -6.60 -7.06
CA ILE A 154 -3.09 -6.31 -8.31
C ILE A 154 -4.05 -5.69 -9.33
N SER A 155 -5.26 -6.23 -9.47
CA SER A 155 -6.28 -5.70 -10.39
C SER A 155 -6.58 -4.23 -10.11
N SER A 156 -6.77 -3.86 -8.85
CA SER A 156 -7.08 -2.49 -8.47
C SER A 156 -5.88 -1.55 -8.59
N TYR A 157 -4.74 -1.90 -7.99
CA TYR A 157 -3.66 -0.92 -7.80
C TYR A 157 -2.57 -0.96 -8.86
N ALA A 158 -2.35 -2.11 -9.50
CA ALA A 158 -1.41 -2.24 -10.62
C ALA A 158 -2.09 -1.93 -11.95
N LYS A 159 -3.30 -2.48 -12.17
CA LYS A 159 -4.01 -2.38 -13.46
C LYS A 159 -5.04 -1.24 -13.52
N GLY A 160 -5.38 -0.63 -12.39
CA GLY A 160 -6.37 0.47 -12.34
C GLY A 160 -7.81 0.01 -12.51
N SER A 161 -8.10 -1.29 -12.32
CA SER A 161 -9.45 -1.85 -12.36
C SER A 161 -10.12 -1.72 -11.00
N TRP A 162 -10.72 -0.56 -10.76
CA TRP A 162 -11.38 -0.22 -9.49
C TRP A 162 -12.74 -0.89 -9.36
N ASP A 163 -12.77 -2.11 -8.85
CA ASP A 163 -14.02 -2.80 -8.47
C ASP A 163 -14.43 -2.50 -7.03
N SER A 164 -15.67 -2.86 -6.69
CA SER A 164 -16.22 -2.72 -5.34
C SER A 164 -15.87 -3.89 -4.41
N SER A 165 -15.08 -4.86 -4.88
CA SER A 165 -14.72 -6.06 -4.13
C SER A 165 -13.81 -5.68 -2.95
N PRO A 166 -14.07 -6.18 -1.73
CA PRO A 166 -13.19 -5.95 -0.60
C PRO A 166 -11.77 -6.47 -0.86
N LYS A 167 -10.77 -5.65 -0.57
CA LYS A 167 -9.34 -5.92 -0.75
C LYS A 167 -8.53 -5.16 0.30
N ILE A 168 -7.26 -5.48 0.49
CA ILE A 168 -6.40 -4.79 1.48
C ILE A 168 -5.20 -4.14 0.79
N PRO A 169 -5.07 -2.79 0.79
CA PRO A 169 -6.02 -1.82 1.33
C PRO A 169 -7.29 -1.71 0.45
N ASP A 170 -8.45 -1.37 1.02
CA ASP A 170 -9.67 -1.06 0.24
C ASP A 170 -9.81 0.44 -0.04
N HIS A 171 -9.26 1.27 0.86
CA HIS A 171 -9.28 2.73 0.78
C HIS A 171 -7.99 3.32 1.38
N PRO A 172 -7.69 4.62 1.13
CA PRO A 172 -6.38 5.20 1.50
C PRO A 172 -6.06 5.26 3.00
N HIS A 173 -7.08 5.19 3.84
CA HIS A 173 -6.94 5.17 5.30
C HIS A 173 -7.21 3.79 5.88
N CYS A 174 -7.22 2.73 5.06
CA CYS A 174 -7.35 1.36 5.54
C CYS A 174 -6.17 1.05 6.46
N THR A 175 -6.48 0.52 7.64
CA THR A 175 -5.50 0.18 8.68
C THR A 175 -5.16 -1.30 8.69
N HIS A 176 -5.91 -2.12 7.96
CA HIS A 176 -5.70 -3.56 7.86
C HIS A 176 -4.48 -3.91 7.01
N VAL A 177 -3.93 -5.07 7.30
CA VAL A 177 -2.82 -5.70 6.57
C VAL A 177 -3.10 -7.20 6.45
N VAL A 178 -2.27 -7.89 5.67
CA VAL A 178 -2.29 -9.34 5.51
C VAL A 178 -1.16 -9.97 6.31
N THR A 179 -1.46 -11.08 6.99
CA THR A 179 -0.51 -11.91 7.71
C THR A 179 -0.64 -13.38 7.28
N PRO A 180 0.35 -14.24 7.57
CA PRO A 180 0.14 -15.69 7.52
C PRO A 180 -1.02 -16.12 8.44
N VAL A 181 -1.67 -17.23 8.10
CA VAL A 181 -2.53 -17.98 9.04
C VAL A 181 -1.61 -18.63 10.08
N LEU A 182 -1.97 -18.56 11.36
CA LEU A 182 -1.25 -19.21 12.46
C LEU A 182 -1.54 -20.71 12.51
#